data_AF-A0A357JDS7-F1
#
_entry.id   AF-A0A357JDS7-F1
#
_cell.length_a   1.000
_cell.length_b   1.000
_cell.length_c   1.000
_cell.angle_alpha   90.00
_cell.angle_beta   90.00
_cell.angle_gamma   90.00
#
_symmetry.space_group_name_H-M   'P 1'
#
loop_
_entity.id
_entity.type
_entity.pdbx_description
1 polymer ?
#
loop_
_entity_poly.entity_id
_entity_poly.type
_entity_poly.pdbx_seq_one_letter_code
_entity_poly.pdbx_strand_id
1 'polypeptide(L)'
;KIFYKRTEIMDNLNYSLFDFINYLEKLDELSIKMESKKSSDVDNAVTLTTIHKSKGLEYSIIYMPQIFSEGKNNSAIGKFFADKRFGFELPALYSNDNKGIHSCFYNDYADINFYDEKIRLLYVALTRAKEEVIIPLCSQNKQKIDNEFDISTIKLLEKSKSIGDLLFASKINFEESFYTTKEIKGINENEEETKVPKFEIKQFNYNFKKKTKHTASKELSLDFNIDNIRYGSHMHLLMESIDFYNKDVSNINNEKEKELIKKVLALPIFDDLNKTNIFKEYSFLDEENEIEGVIDLLIEHTNYIDIID
;
A
#
# COMPACT_ATOMS: atom_id res chain seq x y z
N LYS A 1 11.69 -10.02 -17.09
CA LYS A 1 11.17 -11.06 -16.17
C LYS A 1 9.91 -10.61 -15.42
N ILE A 2 9.86 -9.42 -14.82
CA ILE A 2 8.67 -8.97 -14.04
C ILE A 2 7.46 -8.68 -14.91
N PHE A 3 7.64 -7.92 -16.00
CA PHE A 3 6.56 -7.65 -16.95
C PHE A 3 5.98 -8.96 -17.50
N TYR A 4 6.84 -9.88 -17.96
CA TYR A 4 6.43 -11.21 -18.43
C TYR A 4 5.59 -11.98 -17.39
N LYS A 5 6.03 -12.07 -16.13
CA LYS A 5 5.26 -12.76 -15.09
C LYS A 5 3.92 -12.09 -14.81
N ARG A 6 3.87 -10.76 -14.82
CA ARG A 6 2.62 -10.01 -14.60
C ARG A 6 1.66 -10.15 -15.77
N THR A 7 2.16 -10.11 -17.01
CA THR A 7 1.33 -10.35 -18.19
C THR A 7 0.81 -11.78 -18.22
N GLU A 8 1.61 -12.77 -17.80
CA GLU A 8 1.18 -14.18 -17.69
C GLU A 8 0.07 -14.37 -16.63
N ILE A 9 0.19 -13.71 -15.47
CA ILE A 9 -0.88 -13.73 -14.45
C ILE A 9 -2.15 -13.09 -14.99
N MET A 10 -2.04 -11.95 -15.68
CA MET A 10 -3.21 -11.26 -16.22
C MET A 10 -3.87 -12.02 -17.37
N ASP A 11 -3.09 -12.67 -18.22
CA ASP A 11 -3.58 -13.58 -19.27
C ASP A 11 -4.33 -14.78 -18.66
N ASN A 12 -3.81 -15.35 -17.56
CA ASN A 12 -4.51 -16.41 -16.83
C ASN A 12 -5.85 -15.97 -16.23
N LEU A 13 -5.97 -14.68 -15.88
CA LEU A 13 -7.21 -14.05 -15.38
C LEU A 13 -8.10 -13.53 -16.53
N ASN A 14 -7.82 -13.89 -17.78
CA ASN A 14 -8.51 -13.45 -18.99
C ASN A 14 -8.50 -11.92 -19.22
N TYR A 15 -7.54 -11.20 -18.64
CA TYR A 15 -7.33 -9.78 -18.96
C TYR A 15 -6.60 -9.61 -20.28
N SER A 16 -7.01 -8.61 -21.06
CA SER A 16 -6.39 -8.28 -22.33
C SER A 16 -5.08 -7.51 -22.15
N LEU A 17 -4.32 -7.38 -23.24
CA LEU A 17 -3.14 -6.52 -23.27
C LEU A 17 -3.51 -5.04 -23.00
N PHE A 18 -4.68 -4.59 -23.44
CA PHE A 18 -5.18 -3.24 -23.15
C PHE A 18 -5.43 -3.04 -21.66
N ASP A 19 -5.93 -4.06 -20.96
CA ASP A 19 -6.11 -4.02 -19.51
C ASP A 19 -4.76 -3.95 -18.78
N PHE A 20 -3.74 -4.62 -19.30
CA PHE A 20 -2.37 -4.50 -18.77
C PHE A 20 -1.80 -3.10 -18.95
N ILE A 21 -2.04 -2.45 -20.10
CA ILE A 21 -1.61 -1.07 -20.34
C ILE A 21 -2.33 -0.12 -19.38
N ASN A 22 -3.66 -0.22 -19.27
CA ASN A 22 -4.46 0.57 -18.31
C ASN A 22 -4.01 0.34 -16.86
N TYR A 23 -3.63 -0.89 -16.52
CA TYR A 23 -3.08 -1.22 -15.22
C TYR A 23 -1.75 -0.49 -14.96
N LEU A 24 -0.85 -0.44 -15.94
CA LEU A 24 0.42 0.28 -15.82
C LEU A 24 0.21 1.80 -15.70
N GLU A 25 -0.72 2.36 -16.46
CA GLU A 25 -1.08 3.78 -16.37
C GLU A 25 -1.65 4.13 -14.99
N LYS A 26 -2.56 3.30 -14.45
CA LYS A 26 -3.09 3.47 -13.09
C LYS A 26 -2.02 3.38 -12.01
N LEU A 27 -1.02 2.50 -12.18
CA LEU A 27 0.09 2.43 -11.24
C LEU A 27 0.91 3.72 -11.23
N ASP A 28 1.13 4.33 -12.39
CA ASP A 28 1.85 5.60 -12.51
C ASP A 28 1.04 6.76 -11.93
N GLU A 29 -0.25 6.85 -12.26
CA GLU A 29 -1.19 7.85 -11.72
C GLU A 29 -1.23 7.80 -10.18
N LEU A 30 -1.32 6.60 -9.61
CA LEU A 30 -1.35 6.40 -8.16
C LEU A 30 0.04 6.45 -7.52
N SER A 31 1.11 6.69 -8.29
CA SER A 31 2.51 6.68 -7.83
C SER A 31 2.90 5.37 -7.11
N ILE A 32 2.30 4.25 -7.49
CA ILE A 32 2.53 2.93 -6.90
C ILE A 32 3.77 2.32 -7.57
N LYS A 33 4.84 2.18 -6.80
CA LYS A 33 6.10 1.60 -7.28
C LYS A 33 5.98 0.09 -7.45
N MET A 34 6.40 -0.41 -8.60
CA MET A 34 6.58 -1.86 -8.81
C MET A 34 7.92 -2.31 -8.22
N GLU A 35 7.87 -3.13 -7.17
CA GLU A 35 9.08 -3.72 -6.62
C GLU A 35 9.56 -4.91 -7.45
N SER A 36 10.84 -4.92 -7.81
CA SER A 36 11.50 -6.07 -8.42
C SER A 36 12.21 -6.91 -7.36
N LYS A 37 11.97 -8.23 -7.33
CA LYS A 37 12.88 -9.14 -6.62
C LYS A 37 14.25 -9.10 -7.33
N LYS A 38 15.31 -8.74 -6.60
CA LYS A 38 16.69 -8.84 -7.07
C LYS A 38 16.97 -10.28 -7.52
N SER A 39 17.70 -10.43 -8.62
CA SER A 39 18.30 -11.72 -9.00
C SER A 39 19.14 -12.24 -7.85
N SER A 40 18.99 -13.51 -7.54
CA SER A 40 19.51 -14.19 -6.33
C SER A 40 21.03 -14.37 -6.27
N ASP A 41 21.78 -13.96 -7.29
CA ASP A 41 23.23 -14.20 -7.37
C ASP A 41 24.01 -12.89 -7.48
N VAL A 42 24.26 -12.23 -6.34
CA VAL A 42 25.30 -11.21 -6.27
C VAL A 42 26.14 -11.45 -5.01
N ASP A 43 27.01 -12.46 -5.07
CA ASP A 43 27.89 -12.86 -3.96
C ASP A 43 28.89 -11.77 -3.54
N ASN A 44 29.19 -10.81 -4.42
CA ASN A 44 30.15 -9.74 -4.15
C ASN A 44 29.54 -8.35 -4.41
N ALA A 45 28.62 -7.93 -3.55
CA ALA A 45 28.04 -6.60 -3.62
C ALA A 45 27.81 -5.96 -2.25
N VAL A 46 27.86 -4.62 -2.24
CA VAL A 46 27.46 -3.81 -1.10
C VAL A 46 25.93 -3.78 -1.03
N THR A 47 25.38 -4.15 0.13
CA THR A 47 23.94 -4.15 0.36
C THR A 47 23.48 -2.81 0.92
N LEU A 48 22.74 -2.05 0.09
CA LEU A 48 21.99 -0.88 0.54
C LEU A 48 20.63 -1.33 1.06
N THR A 49 20.38 -1.09 2.34
CA THR A 49 19.12 -1.43 3.01
C THR A 49 18.77 -0.36 4.05
N THR A 50 17.54 -0.38 4.54
CA THR A 50 17.12 0.49 5.65
C THR A 50 17.39 -0.19 6.99
N ILE A 51 17.53 0.60 8.06
CA ILE A 51 17.73 0.07 9.43
C ILE A 51 16.60 -0.89 9.83
N HIS A 52 15.36 -0.61 9.43
CA HIS A 52 14.23 -1.50 9.69
C HIS A 52 14.37 -2.85 8.98
N LYS A 53 14.79 -2.84 7.70
CA LYS A 53 14.98 -4.06 6.90
C LYS A 53 16.23 -4.85 7.30
N SER A 54 17.16 -4.25 8.06
CA SER A 54 18.35 -4.96 8.55
C SER A 54 18.13 -5.71 9.86
N LYS A 55 16.98 -5.56 10.52
CA LYS A 55 16.68 -6.26 11.79
C LYS A 55 16.78 -7.78 11.61
N GLY A 56 17.61 -8.42 12.45
CA GLY A 56 17.86 -9.86 12.39
C GLY A 56 18.94 -10.28 11.40
N LEU A 57 19.48 -9.34 10.61
CA LEU A 57 20.65 -9.55 9.76
C LEU A 57 21.91 -9.05 10.48
N GLU A 58 23.07 -9.55 10.09
CA GLU A 58 24.37 -9.12 10.61
C GLU A 58 25.34 -8.90 9.44
N TYR A 59 26.20 -7.90 9.57
CA TYR A 59 27.17 -7.51 8.55
C TYR A 59 28.55 -7.32 9.20
N SER A 60 29.64 -7.64 8.48
CA SER A 60 31.00 -7.40 8.99
C SER A 60 31.23 -5.91 9.27
N ILE A 61 30.98 -5.07 8.28
CA ILE A 61 31.18 -3.62 8.35
C ILE A 61 29.87 -2.92 7.96
N ILE A 62 29.53 -1.85 8.68
CA ILE A 62 28.34 -1.03 8.42
C ILE A 62 28.73 0.42 8.17
N TYR A 63 28.22 0.98 7.07
CA TYR A 63 28.29 2.41 6.80
C TYR A 63 26.95 3.07 7.13
N MET A 64 26.97 4.09 7.98
CA MET A 64 25.78 4.87 8.36
C MET A 64 25.84 6.30 7.80
N PRO A 65 25.52 6.50 6.52
CA PRO A 65 25.45 7.84 5.95
C PRO A 65 24.22 8.62 6.45
N GLN A 66 24.29 9.95 6.39
CA GLN A 66 23.17 10.87 6.67
C GLN A 66 22.52 10.71 8.06
N ILE A 67 23.30 10.40 9.11
CA ILE A 67 22.77 10.24 10.48
C ILE A 67 22.08 11.49 11.03
N PHE A 68 22.42 12.69 10.51
CA PHE A 68 21.81 13.97 10.87
C PHE A 68 20.52 14.29 10.12
N SER A 69 20.00 13.36 9.32
CA SER A 69 18.70 13.55 8.70
C SER A 69 17.60 13.47 9.77
N GLU A 70 16.87 14.58 9.96
CA GLU A 70 15.71 14.63 10.85
C GLU A 70 14.58 13.71 10.36
N GLY A 71 14.58 13.38 9.06
CA GLY A 71 13.48 12.68 8.39
C GLY A 71 12.31 13.62 8.11
N LYS A 72 11.21 13.07 7.59
CA LYS A 72 9.97 13.82 7.46
C LYS A 72 9.25 13.81 8.80
N ASN A 73 9.31 14.92 9.53
CA ASN A 73 8.41 15.16 10.64
C ASN A 73 7.00 15.36 10.08
N ASN A 74 6.20 14.30 10.08
CA ASN A 74 4.76 14.40 9.84
C ASN A 74 4.12 15.02 11.08
N SER A 75 4.50 16.26 11.41
CA SER A 75 3.85 17.01 12.46
C SER A 75 2.39 17.15 12.04
N ALA A 76 1.49 16.52 12.80
CA ALA A 76 0.06 16.43 12.53
C ALA A 76 -0.65 17.75 12.85
N ILE A 77 -0.03 18.89 12.55
CA ILE A 77 -0.63 20.19 12.77
C ILE A 77 -1.78 20.34 11.77
N GLY A 78 -3.02 20.22 12.26
CA GLY A 78 -4.25 20.43 11.49
C GLY A 78 -4.80 19.20 10.77
N LYS A 79 -4.40 17.97 11.13
CA LYS A 79 -4.96 16.73 10.55
C LYS A 79 -5.68 15.92 11.60
N PHE A 80 -6.75 15.25 11.18
CA PHE A 80 -7.37 14.14 11.92
C PHE A 80 -6.26 13.21 12.43
N PHE A 81 -6.28 12.92 13.73
CA PHE A 81 -5.41 11.89 14.29
C PHE A 81 -6.22 10.87 15.08
N ALA A 82 -5.73 9.64 15.02
CA ALA A 82 -6.27 8.50 15.71
C ALA A 82 -5.14 7.89 16.53
N ASP A 83 -5.27 7.90 17.85
CA ASP A 83 -4.35 7.20 18.74
C ASP A 83 -5.12 6.25 19.66
N LYS A 84 -4.54 5.10 19.96
CA LYS A 84 -5.20 4.08 20.80
C LYS A 84 -5.49 4.57 22.23
N ARG A 85 -4.71 5.53 22.74
CA ARG A 85 -4.86 6.10 24.09
C ARG A 85 -5.75 7.32 24.12
N PHE A 86 -5.61 8.19 23.12
CA PHE A 86 -6.33 9.47 23.08
C PHE A 86 -7.62 9.43 22.25
N GLY A 87 -7.87 8.32 21.55
CA GLY A 87 -9.04 8.17 20.68
C GLY A 87 -8.85 8.92 19.35
N PHE A 88 -9.94 9.51 18.85
CA PHE A 88 -9.94 10.29 17.62
C PHE A 88 -10.08 11.77 17.93
N GLU A 89 -9.17 12.60 17.43
CA GLU A 89 -9.30 14.07 17.49
C GLU A 89 -9.58 14.60 16.08
N LEU A 90 -10.63 15.42 15.98
CA LEU A 90 -10.96 16.18 14.79
C LEU A 90 -10.39 17.59 14.95
N PRO A 91 -9.83 18.18 13.88
CA PRO A 91 -9.40 19.57 13.91
C PRO A 91 -10.58 20.46 14.28
N ALA A 92 -10.35 21.43 15.18
CA ALA A 92 -11.39 22.35 15.62
C ALA A 92 -11.90 23.18 14.43
N LEU A 93 -13.17 23.01 14.07
CA LEU A 93 -13.77 23.66 12.89
C LEU A 93 -13.98 25.18 13.07
N TYR A 94 -13.93 25.69 14.30
CA TYR A 94 -14.36 27.05 14.65
C TYR A 94 -13.39 27.85 15.54
N SER A 95 -12.19 27.34 15.86
CA SER A 95 -11.18 28.11 16.60
C SER A 95 -10.01 28.47 15.68
N ASN A 96 -9.65 29.75 15.64
CA ASN A 96 -8.46 30.21 14.90
C ASN A 96 -7.16 29.66 15.50
N ASP A 97 -7.18 29.30 16.78
CA ASP A 97 -6.13 28.51 17.43
C ASP A 97 -6.50 27.03 17.34
N ASN A 98 -5.96 26.34 16.35
CA ASN A 98 -6.12 24.91 16.08
C ASN A 98 -5.50 23.98 17.16
N LYS A 99 -5.41 24.42 18.42
CA LYS A 99 -4.76 23.68 19.51
C LYS A 99 -5.74 23.45 20.64
N GLY A 100 -6.52 22.38 20.54
CA GLY A 100 -7.25 21.86 21.70
C GLY A 100 -6.29 21.38 22.79
N ILE A 101 -6.74 21.29 24.04
CA ILE A 101 -5.97 20.72 25.16
C ILE A 101 -5.46 19.31 24.80
N HIS A 102 -6.26 18.54 24.05
CA HIS A 102 -5.90 17.22 23.54
C HIS A 102 -4.67 17.24 22.63
N SER A 103 -4.56 18.22 21.73
CA SER A 103 -3.39 18.39 20.86
C SER A 103 -2.09 18.62 21.64
N CYS A 104 -2.12 19.27 22.80
CA CYS A 104 -0.94 19.47 23.65
C CYS A 104 -0.44 18.14 24.22
N PHE A 105 -1.34 17.36 24.83
CA PHE A 105 -0.99 16.03 25.36
C PHE A 105 -0.53 15.07 24.25
N TYR A 106 -1.14 15.15 23.06
CA TYR A 106 -0.72 14.36 21.92
C TYR A 106 0.69 14.71 21.46
N ASN A 107 1.04 16.00 21.36
CA ASN A 107 2.37 16.41 20.92
C ASN A 107 3.45 15.91 21.88
N ASP A 108 3.25 16.09 23.20
CA ASP A 108 4.19 15.58 24.20
C ASP A 108 4.34 14.06 24.10
N TYR A 109 3.23 13.36 23.89
CA TYR A 109 3.22 11.91 23.72
C TYR A 109 3.89 11.45 22.43
N ALA A 110 3.66 12.17 21.32
CA ALA A 110 4.23 11.90 20.02
C ALA A 110 5.76 12.08 20.05
N ASP A 111 6.23 13.13 20.72
CA ASP A 111 7.66 13.38 20.90
C ASP A 111 8.32 12.24 21.69
N ILE A 112 7.71 11.79 22.79
CA ILE A 112 8.23 10.62 23.55
C ILE A 112 8.34 9.38 22.65
N ASN A 113 7.31 9.03 21.88
CA ASN A 113 7.37 7.88 20.97
C ASN A 113 8.42 8.05 19.86
N PHE A 114 8.57 9.29 19.37
CA PHE A 114 9.56 9.61 18.36
C PHE A 114 10.96 9.34 18.90
N TYR A 115 11.28 9.80 20.11
CA TYR A 115 12.55 9.53 20.77
C TYR A 115 12.75 8.03 21.03
N ASP A 116 11.74 7.35 21.58
CA ASP A 116 11.81 5.91 21.85
C ASP A 116 12.12 5.10 20.58
N GLU A 117 11.49 5.45 19.46
CA GLU A 117 11.73 4.75 18.20
C GLU A 117 13.10 5.09 17.61
N LYS A 118 13.55 6.34 17.70
CA LYS A 118 14.91 6.72 17.24
C LYS A 118 15.99 6.02 18.06
N ILE A 119 15.83 5.90 19.37
CA ILE A 119 16.75 5.15 20.24
C ILE A 119 16.75 3.67 19.87
N ARG A 120 15.58 3.06 19.65
CA ARG A 120 15.47 1.66 19.20
C ARG A 120 16.14 1.45 17.84
N LEU A 121 15.97 2.38 16.91
CA LEU A 121 16.61 2.33 15.60
C LEU A 121 18.12 2.46 15.70
N LEU A 122 18.63 3.37 16.53
CA LEU A 122 20.06 3.51 16.77
C LEU A 122 20.63 2.21 17.36
N TYR A 123 19.96 1.62 18.35
CA TYR A 123 20.34 0.32 18.91
C TYR A 123 20.38 -0.78 17.86
N VAL A 124 19.35 -0.90 17.02
CA VAL A 124 19.32 -1.89 15.93
C VAL A 124 20.49 -1.65 14.99
N ALA A 125 20.70 -0.41 14.53
CA ALA A 125 21.77 -0.06 13.59
C ALA A 125 23.16 -0.42 14.11
N LEU A 126 23.48 -0.04 15.35
CA LEU A 126 24.79 -0.31 15.95
C LEU A 126 25.02 -1.81 16.20
N THR A 127 23.97 -2.55 16.60
CA THR A 127 24.07 -4.00 16.87
C THR A 127 24.06 -4.88 15.62
N ARG A 128 23.93 -4.29 14.42
CA ARG A 128 24.02 -5.07 13.17
C ARG A 128 25.47 -5.37 12.76
N ALA A 129 26.44 -4.60 13.24
CA ALA A 129 27.85 -4.73 12.86
C ALA A 129 28.57 -5.79 13.71
N LYS A 130 29.41 -6.61 13.07
CA LYS A 130 30.28 -7.59 13.76
C LYS A 130 31.65 -7.02 14.11
N GLU A 131 32.20 -6.21 13.21
CA GLU A 131 33.57 -5.71 13.32
C GLU A 131 33.54 -4.19 13.52
N GLU A 132 33.04 -3.44 12.55
CA GLU A 132 33.15 -1.97 12.55
C GLU A 132 31.86 -1.26 12.10
N VAL A 133 31.63 -0.09 12.71
CA VAL A 133 30.62 0.88 12.28
C VAL A 133 31.34 2.15 11.83
N ILE A 134 31.12 2.54 10.57
CA ILE A 134 31.73 3.72 9.96
C ILE A 134 30.65 4.77 9.71
N ILE A 135 30.87 5.97 10.24
CA ILE A 135 29.94 7.09 10.13
C ILE A 135 30.61 8.19 9.29
N PRO A 136 30.27 8.32 7.99
CA PRO A 136 30.79 9.41 7.18
C PRO A 136 30.14 10.73 7.62
N LEU A 137 30.99 11.69 8.00
CA LEU A 137 30.60 13.03 8.41
C LEU A 137 30.97 14.06 7.33
N CYS A 138 30.04 14.94 6.98
CA CYS A 138 30.36 16.13 6.19
C CYS A 138 30.95 17.23 7.10
N SER A 139 31.82 18.06 6.55
CA SER A 139 32.50 19.16 7.26
C SER A 139 31.55 20.10 8.02
N GLN A 140 30.37 20.37 7.46
CA GLN A 140 29.32 21.18 8.09
C GLN A 140 28.76 20.53 9.38
N ASN A 141 28.66 19.20 9.40
CA ASN A 141 28.16 18.49 10.57
C ASN A 141 29.23 18.42 11.68
N LYS A 142 30.52 18.34 11.32
CA LYS A 142 31.63 18.40 12.28
C LYS A 142 31.62 19.71 13.07
N GLN A 143 31.46 20.84 12.38
CA GLN A 143 31.37 22.16 13.04
C GLN A 143 30.17 22.30 13.99
N LYS A 144 29.02 21.68 13.67
CA LYS A 144 27.87 21.64 14.59
C LYS A 144 28.18 20.89 15.87
N ILE A 145 28.80 19.71 15.75
CA ILE A 145 29.19 18.88 16.88
C ILE A 145 30.14 19.67 17.79
N ASP A 146 31.20 20.25 17.23
CA ASP A 146 32.24 20.95 18.01
C ASP A 146 31.67 22.15 18.80
N ASN A 147 30.67 22.86 18.26
CA ASN A 147 30.05 24.02 18.91
C ASN A 147 29.03 23.66 19.99
N GLU A 148 28.41 22.47 19.91
CA GLU A 148 27.36 22.05 20.84
C GLU A 148 27.89 21.24 22.04
N PHE A 149 29.18 20.87 22.04
CA PHE A 149 29.82 20.08 23.10
C PHE A 149 29.94 20.80 24.46
N ASP A 150 29.80 22.14 24.49
CA ASP A 150 29.81 22.98 25.71
C ASP A 150 28.44 23.02 26.44
N ILE A 151 27.41 22.43 25.84
CA ILE A 151 26.06 22.40 26.42
C ILE A 151 25.91 21.16 27.34
N SER A 152 25.12 21.28 28.41
CA SER A 152 24.80 20.13 29.27
C SER A 152 24.13 19.02 28.45
N THR A 153 24.53 17.77 28.67
CA THR A 153 24.06 16.59 27.91
C THR A 153 22.54 16.52 27.81
N ILE A 154 21.83 16.89 28.88
CA ILE A 154 20.37 16.90 28.96
C ILE A 154 19.75 17.87 27.95
N LYS A 155 20.31 19.07 27.79
CA LYS A 155 19.82 20.06 26.82
C LYS A 155 20.09 19.66 25.38
N LEU A 156 21.13 18.85 25.14
CA LEU A 156 21.40 18.29 23.82
C LEU A 156 20.37 17.23 23.44
N LEU A 157 20.04 16.35 24.40
CA LEU A 157 19.01 15.32 24.23
C LEU A 157 17.63 15.94 23.97
N GLU A 158 17.25 16.98 24.71
CA GLU A 158 15.99 17.70 24.51
C GLU A 158 15.83 18.30 23.11
N LYS A 159 16.95 18.65 22.44
CA LYS A 159 16.95 19.27 21.10
C LYS A 159 17.19 18.27 19.98
N SER A 160 17.46 17.01 20.31
CA SER A 160 17.84 16.01 19.32
C SER A 160 16.67 15.71 18.38
N LYS A 161 16.91 15.73 17.06
CA LYS A 161 15.88 15.43 16.06
C LYS A 161 16.28 14.27 15.15
N SER A 162 17.56 13.96 15.15
CA SER A 162 18.16 12.93 14.31
C SER A 162 18.83 11.85 15.16
N ILE A 163 19.12 10.73 14.50
CA ILE A 163 19.89 9.63 15.10
C ILE A 163 21.31 10.12 15.43
N GLY A 164 21.86 11.01 14.60
CA GLY A 164 23.16 11.64 14.83
C GLY A 164 23.18 12.48 16.10
N ASP A 165 22.17 13.33 16.32
CA ASP A 165 22.10 14.17 17.52
C ASP A 165 22.09 13.32 18.79
N LEU A 166 21.31 12.24 18.82
CA LEU A 166 21.27 11.28 19.93
C LEU A 166 22.63 10.60 20.15
N LEU A 167 23.29 10.20 19.06
CA LEU A 167 24.59 9.54 19.12
C LEU A 167 25.66 10.48 19.68
N PHE A 168 25.73 11.72 19.22
CA PHE A 168 26.71 12.69 19.75
C PHE A 168 26.35 13.16 21.16
N ALA A 169 25.06 13.24 21.51
CA ALA A 169 24.61 13.49 22.87
C ALA A 169 25.10 12.43 23.86
N SER A 170 25.30 11.18 23.41
CA SER A 170 25.80 10.11 24.28
C SER A 170 27.26 10.29 24.72
N LYS A 171 28.01 11.22 24.11
CA LYS A 171 29.44 11.48 24.37
C LYS A 171 30.32 10.23 24.20
N ILE A 172 29.92 9.31 23.34
CA ILE A 172 30.78 8.20 22.91
C ILE A 172 31.99 8.77 22.18
N ASN A 173 33.19 8.32 22.55
CA ASN A 173 34.41 8.66 21.84
C ASN A 173 34.47 7.89 20.52
N PHE A 174 34.58 8.61 19.41
CA PHE A 174 34.81 8.04 18.09
C PHE A 174 36.28 8.18 17.71
N GLU A 175 36.87 7.12 17.16
CA GLU A 175 38.19 7.22 16.53
C GLU A 175 38.05 7.97 15.20
N GLU A 176 38.61 9.19 15.14
CA GLU A 176 38.64 9.95 13.90
C GLU A 176 39.62 9.31 12.91
N SER A 177 39.07 8.63 11.90
CA SER A 177 39.83 8.19 10.74
C SER A 177 39.60 9.16 9.59
N PHE A 178 40.67 9.84 9.15
CA PHE A 178 40.68 10.59 7.90
C PHE A 178 40.78 9.60 6.75
N TYR A 179 39.70 8.87 6.46
CA TYR A 179 39.58 8.22 5.16
C TYR A 179 39.84 9.30 4.12
N THR A 180 40.89 9.09 3.33
CA THR A 180 41.42 10.08 2.39
C THR A 180 40.24 10.71 1.68
N THR A 181 40.15 12.04 1.71
CA THR A 181 39.35 12.81 0.77
C THR A 181 39.91 12.54 -0.61
N LYS A 182 39.68 11.34 -1.15
CA LYS A 182 39.60 11.18 -2.58
C LYS A 182 38.47 12.12 -2.91
N GLU A 183 38.80 13.20 -3.60
CA GLU A 183 37.83 13.82 -4.48
C GLU A 183 37.23 12.65 -5.24
N ILE A 184 36.02 12.26 -4.84
CA ILE A 184 35.14 11.57 -5.76
C ILE A 184 35.06 12.62 -6.84
N LYS A 185 35.88 12.47 -7.89
CA LYS A 185 35.59 13.11 -9.15
C LYS A 185 34.13 12.77 -9.30
N GLY A 186 33.26 13.77 -9.11
CA GLY A 186 31.86 13.61 -9.45
C GLY A 186 31.91 12.90 -10.77
N ILE A 187 31.09 11.86 -10.95
CA ILE A 187 30.84 11.37 -12.30
C ILE A 187 30.61 12.66 -13.07
N ASN A 188 31.60 13.06 -13.89
CA ASN A 188 31.48 14.32 -14.58
C ASN A 188 30.18 14.08 -15.31
N GLU A 189 29.22 14.96 -15.12
CA GLU A 189 28.20 15.21 -16.12
C GLU A 189 28.90 15.79 -17.35
N ASN A 190 29.98 15.15 -17.82
CA ASN A 190 30.11 14.90 -19.22
C ASN A 190 28.81 14.18 -19.53
N GLU A 191 27.93 14.93 -20.17
CA GLU A 191 27.04 14.45 -21.20
C GLU A 191 27.83 13.55 -22.17
N GLU A 192 28.35 12.41 -21.71
CA GLU A 192 28.21 11.21 -22.49
C GLU A 192 26.71 11.05 -22.53
N GLU A 193 26.11 11.60 -23.59
CA GLU A 193 24.88 11.07 -24.15
C GLU A 193 25.02 9.56 -24.01
N THR A 194 24.40 9.01 -22.96
CA THR A 194 24.29 7.57 -22.84
C THR A 194 23.58 7.25 -24.13
N LYS A 195 24.33 6.67 -25.09
CA LYS A 195 23.77 6.25 -26.36
C LYS A 195 22.71 5.26 -25.93
N VAL A 196 21.47 5.76 -25.85
CA VAL A 196 20.31 4.96 -25.53
C VAL A 196 20.46 3.79 -26.49
N PRO A 197 20.66 2.55 -25.99
CA PRO A 197 20.93 1.43 -26.87
C PRO A 197 19.82 1.46 -27.90
N LYS A 198 20.18 1.62 -29.19
CA LYS A 198 19.19 1.66 -30.26
C LYS A 198 18.38 0.38 -30.13
N PHE A 199 17.15 0.51 -29.64
CA PHE A 199 16.26 -0.62 -29.52
C PHE A 199 15.93 -1.05 -30.95
N GLU A 200 16.50 -2.17 -31.39
CA GLU A 200 15.98 -2.86 -32.56
C GLU A 200 14.58 -3.37 -32.20
N ILE A 201 13.57 -2.62 -32.63
CA ILE A 201 12.18 -3.08 -32.59
C ILE A 201 12.06 -4.21 -33.61
N LYS A 202 12.26 -5.46 -33.15
CA LYS A 202 11.94 -6.64 -33.95
C LYS A 202 10.43 -6.82 -33.92
N GLN A 203 9.78 -6.51 -35.03
CA GLN A 203 8.36 -6.72 -35.21
C GLN A 203 8.13 -8.23 -35.34
N PHE A 204 7.62 -8.85 -34.27
CA PHE A 204 7.23 -10.26 -34.29
C PHE A 204 5.80 -10.36 -34.80
N ASN A 205 5.63 -10.96 -35.98
CA ASN A 205 4.31 -11.35 -36.47
C ASN A 205 3.87 -12.61 -35.72
N TYR A 206 3.16 -12.44 -34.62
CA TYR A 206 2.51 -13.54 -33.92
C TYR A 206 1.23 -13.92 -34.66
N ASN A 207 1.18 -15.14 -35.19
CA ASN A 207 -0.07 -15.77 -35.58
C ASN A 207 -0.75 -16.33 -34.33
N PHE A 208 -1.56 -15.51 -33.67
CA PHE A 208 -2.39 -15.96 -32.55
C PHE A 208 -3.47 -16.91 -33.08
N LYS A 209 -3.32 -18.21 -32.81
CA LYS A 209 -4.45 -19.14 -32.90
C LYS A 209 -5.29 -18.94 -31.63
N LYS A 210 -6.44 -18.29 -31.78
CA LYS A 210 -7.44 -18.17 -30.70
C LYS A 210 -7.81 -19.58 -30.23
N LYS A 211 -7.36 -19.96 -29.03
CA LYS A 211 -7.90 -21.13 -28.32
C LYS A 211 -9.17 -20.66 -27.65
N THR A 212 -10.32 -21.13 -28.14
CA THR A 212 -11.58 -20.98 -27.43
C THR A 212 -11.52 -21.88 -26.19
N LYS A 213 -11.38 -21.27 -25.01
CA LYS A 213 -11.73 -21.93 -23.76
C LYS A 213 -13.24 -21.84 -23.65
N HIS A 214 -13.91 -22.99 -23.51
CA HIS A 214 -15.32 -23.04 -23.18
C HIS A 214 -15.44 -22.81 -21.66
N THR A 215 -15.79 -21.60 -21.25
CA THR A 215 -16.34 -21.35 -19.90
C THR A 215 -17.84 -21.66 -19.93
N ALA A 216 -18.38 -22.19 -18.83
CA ALA A 216 -19.79 -22.59 -18.73
C ALA A 216 -20.78 -21.41 -18.77
N SER A 217 -20.29 -20.18 -18.61
CA SER A 217 -21.05 -18.95 -18.80
C SER A 217 -21.04 -18.53 -20.29
N LYS A 218 -22.25 -18.27 -20.83
CA LYS A 218 -22.51 -17.88 -22.23
C LYS A 218 -21.45 -16.89 -22.74
N GLU A 219 -20.96 -17.13 -23.96
CA GLU A 219 -20.08 -16.20 -24.69
C GLU A 219 -20.68 -14.78 -24.67
N LEU A 220 -20.08 -13.88 -23.90
CA LEU A 220 -20.47 -12.48 -23.87
C LEU A 220 -20.04 -11.82 -25.18
N SER A 221 -21.00 -11.48 -26.03
CA SER A 221 -20.77 -10.68 -27.24
C SER A 221 -20.24 -9.28 -26.88
N LEU A 222 -19.23 -8.82 -27.60
CA LEU A 222 -18.47 -7.56 -27.37
C LEU A 222 -19.28 -6.25 -27.50
N ASP A 223 -20.56 -6.31 -27.86
CA ASP A 223 -21.41 -5.14 -28.11
C ASP A 223 -22.34 -4.80 -26.94
N PHE A 224 -21.81 -4.64 -25.72
CA PHE A 224 -22.61 -4.12 -24.60
C PHE A 224 -22.19 -2.71 -24.20
N ASN A 225 -23.19 -1.83 -24.12
CA ASN A 225 -23.07 -0.46 -23.62
C ASN A 225 -22.66 -0.49 -22.14
N ILE A 226 -21.54 0.15 -21.78
CA ILE A 226 -21.00 0.24 -20.41
C ILE A 226 -22.06 0.74 -19.43
N ASP A 227 -22.96 1.61 -19.88
CA ASP A 227 -24.04 2.13 -19.06
C ASP A 227 -25.06 1.05 -18.65
N ASN A 228 -25.30 0.06 -19.51
CA ASN A 228 -26.18 -1.08 -19.18
C ASN A 228 -25.54 -2.00 -18.14
N ILE A 229 -24.22 -2.20 -18.22
CA ILE A 229 -23.47 -2.99 -17.24
C ILE A 229 -23.52 -2.30 -15.87
N ARG A 230 -23.24 -0.99 -15.83
CA ARG A 230 -23.32 -0.19 -14.59
C ARG A 230 -24.72 -0.19 -13.99
N TYR A 231 -25.74 -0.05 -14.84
CA TYR A 231 -27.12 -0.08 -14.40
C TYR A 231 -27.53 -1.45 -13.87
N GLY A 232 -27.08 -2.54 -14.51
CA GLY A 232 -27.26 -3.91 -14.03
C GLY A 232 -26.64 -4.10 -12.63
N SER A 233 -25.37 -3.74 -12.44
CA SER A 233 -24.71 -3.83 -11.13
C SER A 233 -25.42 -3.01 -10.05
N HIS A 234 -25.95 -1.83 -10.40
CA HIS A 234 -26.76 -1.01 -9.49
C HIS A 234 -28.07 -1.71 -9.09
N MET A 235 -28.73 -2.42 -10.02
CA MET A 235 -29.95 -3.18 -9.71
C MET A 235 -29.68 -4.40 -8.81
N HIS A 236 -28.57 -5.13 -9.02
CA HIS A 236 -28.17 -6.23 -8.11
C HIS A 236 -27.94 -5.71 -6.69
N LEU A 237 -27.22 -4.59 -6.54
CA LEU A 237 -26.99 -3.96 -5.24
C LEU A 237 -28.31 -3.58 -4.53
N LEU A 238 -29.27 -3.03 -5.27
CA LEU A 238 -30.58 -2.70 -4.72
C LEU A 238 -31.31 -3.97 -4.25
N MET A 239 -31.30 -5.04 -5.03
CA MET A 239 -31.91 -6.33 -4.66
C MET A 239 -31.22 -7.00 -3.48
N GLU A 240 -29.89 -6.85 -3.34
CA GLU A 240 -29.12 -7.30 -2.18
C GLU A 240 -29.58 -6.57 -0.91
N SER A 241 -29.79 -5.25 -1.00
CA SER A 241 -30.12 -4.40 0.16
C SER A 241 -31.55 -4.57 0.71
N ILE A 242 -32.47 -5.16 -0.05
CA ILE A 242 -33.88 -5.27 0.33
C ILE A 242 -34.12 -6.46 1.24
N ASP A 243 -34.87 -6.29 2.31
CA ASP A 243 -35.37 -7.42 3.08
C ASP A 243 -36.54 -8.10 2.33
N PHE A 244 -36.34 -9.32 1.83
CA PHE A 244 -37.36 -10.06 1.08
C PHE A 244 -38.52 -10.56 1.96
N TYR A 245 -38.36 -10.67 3.29
CA TYR A 245 -39.45 -11.04 4.19
C TYR A 245 -40.47 -9.92 4.33
N ASN A 246 -39.98 -8.69 4.55
CA ASN A 246 -40.83 -7.52 4.77
C ASN A 246 -41.16 -6.78 3.46
N LYS A 247 -40.48 -7.12 2.36
CA LYS A 247 -40.59 -6.49 1.04
C LYS A 247 -40.53 -4.96 1.12
N ASP A 248 -39.72 -4.42 2.04
CA ASP A 248 -39.64 -2.98 2.25
C ASP A 248 -38.75 -2.32 1.18
N VAL A 249 -39.31 -1.32 0.51
CA VAL A 249 -38.67 -0.58 -0.59
C VAL A 249 -38.55 0.91 -0.23
N SER A 250 -38.65 1.24 1.06
CA SER A 250 -38.52 2.60 1.59
C SER A 250 -37.16 3.24 1.27
N ASN A 251 -36.08 2.45 1.29
CA ASN A 251 -34.69 2.90 1.11
C ASN A 251 -34.29 3.24 -0.34
N ILE A 252 -35.18 3.07 -1.33
CA ILE A 252 -34.89 3.37 -2.73
C ILE A 252 -35.35 4.78 -3.07
N ASN A 253 -34.37 5.66 -3.36
CA ASN A 253 -34.60 7.08 -3.64
C ASN A 253 -35.22 7.34 -5.03
N ASN A 254 -34.95 6.47 -6.02
CA ASN A 254 -35.44 6.65 -7.38
C ASN A 254 -36.81 5.98 -7.57
N GLU A 255 -37.84 6.76 -7.91
CA GLU A 255 -39.22 6.26 -8.05
C GLU A 255 -39.37 5.20 -9.14
N LYS A 256 -38.64 5.31 -10.26
CA LYS A 256 -38.72 4.32 -11.35
C LYS A 256 -38.16 2.97 -10.95
N GLU A 257 -37.03 2.97 -10.25
CA GLU A 257 -36.36 1.75 -9.77
C GLU A 257 -37.19 1.07 -8.69
N LYS A 258 -37.80 1.88 -7.82
CA LYS A 258 -38.75 1.44 -6.80
C LYS A 258 -39.97 0.74 -7.39
N GLU A 259 -40.54 1.26 -8.48
CA GLU A 259 -41.66 0.60 -9.17
C GLU A 259 -41.25 -0.72 -9.85
N LEU A 260 -40.07 -0.76 -10.47
CA LEU A 260 -39.54 -1.97 -11.11
C LEU A 260 -39.33 -3.08 -10.07
N ILE A 261 -38.66 -2.76 -8.97
CA ILE A 261 -38.39 -3.70 -7.89
C ILE A 261 -39.68 -4.19 -7.23
N LYS A 262 -40.69 -3.32 -7.04
CA LYS A 262 -42.01 -3.74 -6.56
C LYS A 262 -42.67 -4.77 -7.47
N LYS A 263 -42.51 -4.65 -8.80
CA LYS A 263 -43.03 -5.64 -9.74
C LYS A 263 -42.29 -6.97 -9.63
N VAL A 264 -40.97 -6.93 -9.41
CA VAL A 264 -40.15 -8.14 -9.20
C VAL A 264 -40.54 -8.84 -7.89
N LEU A 265 -40.69 -8.10 -6.79
CA LEU A 265 -41.10 -8.65 -5.48
C LEU A 265 -42.55 -9.16 -5.43
N ALA A 266 -43.36 -8.83 -6.44
CA ALA A 266 -44.72 -9.35 -6.63
C ALA A 266 -44.76 -10.64 -7.46
N LEU A 267 -43.61 -11.17 -7.90
CA LEU A 267 -43.55 -12.45 -8.57
C LEU A 267 -43.83 -13.60 -7.58
N PRO A 268 -44.44 -14.71 -8.05
CA PRO A 268 -44.85 -15.83 -7.19
C PRO A 268 -43.73 -16.44 -6.34
N ILE A 269 -42.48 -16.33 -6.81
CA ILE A 269 -41.28 -16.83 -6.13
C ILE A 269 -41.03 -16.15 -4.77
N PHE A 270 -41.62 -14.97 -4.53
CA PHE A 270 -41.46 -14.21 -3.29
C PHE A 270 -42.69 -14.29 -2.36
N ASP A 271 -43.69 -15.13 -2.62
CA ASP A 271 -44.95 -15.12 -1.86
C ASP A 271 -44.90 -15.98 -0.57
N ASP A 272 -44.08 -17.04 -0.54
CA ASP A 272 -44.03 -18.03 0.56
C ASP A 272 -42.66 -18.10 1.27
N LEU A 273 -42.14 -16.96 1.72
CA LEU A 273 -40.79 -16.85 2.31
C LEU A 273 -40.71 -17.10 3.83
N ASN A 274 -41.83 -17.16 4.55
CA ASN A 274 -41.85 -17.16 6.02
C ASN A 274 -41.26 -18.41 6.70
N LYS A 275 -40.89 -19.45 5.94
CA LYS A 275 -40.28 -20.70 6.44
C LYS A 275 -39.06 -21.17 5.63
N THR A 276 -38.48 -20.28 4.83
CA THR A 276 -37.40 -20.59 3.88
C THR A 276 -36.09 -19.97 4.33
N ASN A 277 -34.95 -20.62 4.08
CA ASN A 277 -33.66 -19.95 4.22
C ASN A 277 -33.35 -19.20 2.91
N ILE A 278 -33.00 -17.93 3.02
CA ILE A 278 -32.69 -17.08 1.87
C ILE A 278 -31.21 -16.71 1.94
N PHE A 279 -30.48 -17.03 0.88
CA PHE A 279 -29.07 -16.69 0.72
C PHE A 279 -28.92 -15.81 -0.52
N LYS A 280 -28.33 -14.63 -0.34
CA LYS A 280 -27.97 -13.71 -1.43
C LYS A 280 -26.47 -13.80 -1.66
N GLU A 281 -26.04 -13.71 -2.91
CA GLU A 281 -24.62 -13.79 -3.30
C GLU A 281 -23.95 -15.04 -2.69
N TYR A 282 -24.59 -16.20 -2.85
CA TYR A 282 -24.14 -17.45 -2.26
C TYR A 282 -22.92 -18.01 -3.02
N SER A 283 -21.73 -17.84 -2.45
CA SER A 283 -20.50 -18.46 -2.97
C SER A 283 -20.51 -19.98 -2.74
N PHE A 284 -20.20 -20.75 -3.78
CA PHE A 284 -20.03 -22.19 -3.69
C PHE A 284 -18.72 -22.66 -4.33
N LEU A 285 -18.22 -23.79 -3.84
CA LEU A 285 -17.06 -24.51 -4.35
C LEU A 285 -17.50 -25.93 -4.71
N ASP A 286 -17.40 -26.28 -5.99
CA ASP A 286 -17.58 -27.65 -6.47
C ASP A 286 -16.21 -28.35 -6.50
N GLU A 287 -15.93 -29.14 -5.47
CA GLU A 287 -14.67 -29.88 -5.31
C GLU A 287 -14.47 -30.97 -6.39
N GLU A 288 -15.54 -31.50 -6.98
CA GLU A 288 -15.43 -32.55 -8.01
C GLU A 288 -15.01 -31.97 -9.37
N ASN A 289 -15.44 -30.75 -9.68
CA ASN A 289 -15.15 -30.08 -10.95
C ASN A 289 -14.11 -28.94 -10.85
N GLU A 290 -13.63 -28.63 -9.64
CA GLU A 290 -12.76 -27.47 -9.33
C GLU A 290 -13.35 -26.13 -9.81
N ILE A 291 -14.67 -25.96 -9.67
CA ILE A 291 -15.38 -24.76 -10.11
C ILE A 291 -15.81 -23.94 -8.89
N GLU A 292 -15.37 -22.69 -8.84
CA GLU A 292 -15.86 -21.68 -7.92
C GLU A 292 -16.88 -20.80 -8.63
N GLY A 293 -18.01 -20.53 -7.96
CA GLY A 293 -19.08 -19.71 -8.49
C GLY A 293 -19.83 -18.95 -7.41
N VAL A 294 -20.63 -17.97 -7.84
CA VAL A 294 -21.54 -17.22 -6.98
C VAL A 294 -22.92 -17.30 -7.60
N ILE A 295 -23.93 -17.54 -6.76
CA ILE A 295 -25.35 -17.52 -7.14
C ILE A 295 -25.96 -16.25 -6.58
N ASP A 296 -26.59 -15.44 -7.44
CA ASP A 296 -27.20 -14.17 -7.03
C ASP A 296 -28.26 -14.34 -5.93
N LEU A 297 -29.13 -15.34 -6.06
CA LEU A 297 -30.14 -15.66 -5.04
C LEU A 297 -30.46 -17.15 -4.99
N LEU A 298 -30.33 -17.73 -3.79
CA LEU A 298 -30.70 -19.11 -3.46
C LEU A 298 -31.75 -19.10 -2.36
N ILE A 299 -32.91 -19.72 -2.64
CA ILE A 299 -34.01 -19.86 -1.68
C ILE A 299 -34.22 -21.34 -1.40
N GLU A 300 -33.96 -21.75 -0.17
CA GLU A 300 -34.12 -23.12 0.29
C GLU A 300 -35.50 -23.29 0.93
N HIS A 301 -36.38 -24.00 0.23
CA HIS A 301 -37.65 -24.47 0.76
C HIS A 301 -37.48 -25.86 1.36
N THR A 302 -38.45 -26.31 2.16
CA THR A 302 -38.37 -27.63 2.82
C THR A 302 -38.31 -28.81 1.83
N ASN A 303 -38.80 -28.63 0.60
CA ASN A 303 -38.96 -29.71 -0.39
C ASN A 303 -38.27 -29.42 -1.73
N TYR A 304 -37.76 -28.21 -1.96
CA TYR A 304 -37.11 -27.80 -3.22
C TYR A 304 -36.22 -26.57 -2.98
N ILE A 305 -35.35 -26.25 -3.95
CA ILE A 305 -34.48 -25.08 -3.91
C ILE A 305 -34.74 -24.28 -5.19
N ASP A 306 -34.97 -22.98 -5.04
CA ASP A 306 -35.03 -22.03 -6.14
C ASP A 306 -33.69 -21.33 -6.28
N ILE A 307 -33.16 -21.33 -7.50
CA ILE A 307 -31.89 -20.70 -7.88
C ILE A 307 -32.18 -19.63 -8.92
N ILE A 308 -31.76 -18.40 -8.65
CA ILE A 308 -31.90 -17.25 -9.56
C ILE A 308 -30.49 -16.70 -9.83
N ASP A 309 -30.19 -16.56 -11.12
CA ASP A 309 -28.97 -16.05 -11.75
C ASP A 309 -29.37 -15.28 -13.03
#